data_AF-A0A932LDM0-F1
#
_entry.id   AF-A0A932LDM0-F1
#
_cell.length_a   1.000
_cell.length_b   1.000
_cell.length_c   1.000
_cell.angle_alpha   90.00
_cell.angle_beta   90.00
_cell.angle_gamma   90.00
#
_symmetry.space_group_name_H-M   'P 1'
#
loop_
_entity.id
_entity.type
_entity.pdbx_description
1 polymer ?
#
loop_
_entity_poly.entity_id
_entity_poly.type
_entity_poly.pdbx_seq_one_letter_code
_entity_poly.pdbx_strand_id
1 'polypeptide(L)' 'MDVEQNRAENQAAFRRLKRNIDASYPGGHFVAIHNGQIIADADSFDALHHVILGQGIDPRQTLVVRSQEEYPETATIFV' A
#
# COMPACT_ATOMS: atom_id res chain seq x y z
N MET A 1 -4.00 2.61 18.52
CA MET A 1 -4.90 3.13 17.47
C MET A 1 -5.76 1.97 17.01
N ASP A 2 -7.04 2.23 16.74
CA ASP A 2 -7.94 1.21 16.19
C ASP A 2 -7.48 0.82 14.77
N VAL A 3 -7.57 -0.47 14.43
CA VAL A 3 -7.14 -1.00 13.13
C VAL A 3 -7.95 -0.37 12.00
N GLU A 4 -9.23 -0.07 12.25
CA GLU A 4 -10.10 0.59 11.26
C GLU A 4 -9.68 2.03 10.98
N GLN A 5 -9.29 2.77 12.03
CA GLN A 5 -8.82 4.15 11.91
C GLN A 5 -7.51 4.22 11.09
N ASN A 6 -6.56 3.32 11.38
CA ASN A 6 -5.29 3.27 10.65
C ASN A 6 -5.51 2.90 9.17
N ARG A 7 -6.45 1.98 8.90
CA ARG A 7 -6.81 1.62 7.53
C ARG A 7 -7.41 2.80 6.75
N ALA A 8 -8.32 3.56 7.37
CA ALA A 8 -8.91 4.75 6.74
C ALA A 8 -7.84 5.82 6.43
N GLU A 9 -6.89 6.01 7.35
CA GLU A 9 -5.76 6.93 7.17
C GLU A 9 -4.85 6.50 6.02
N ASN A 10 -4.44 5.23 5.97
CA ASN A 10 -3.59 4.72 4.90
C ASN A 10 -4.27 4.79 3.53
N GLN A 11 -5.58 4.55 3.46
CA GLN A 11 -6.36 4.72 2.23
C GLN A 11 -6.43 6.20 1.78
N ALA A 12 -6.62 7.13 2.72
CA ALA A 12 -6.61 8.56 2.41
C ALA A 12 -5.22 9.01 1.92
N ALA A 13 -4.16 8.49 2.52
CA ALA A 13 -2.79 8.74 2.08
C ALA A 13 -2.52 8.16 0.70
N PHE A 14 -2.95 6.93 0.41
CA PHE A 14 -2.83 6.34 -0.92
C PHE A 14 -3.45 7.22 -2.01
N ARG A 15 -4.67 7.73 -1.80
CA ARG A 15 -5.31 8.64 -2.78
C ARG A 15 -4.47 9.90 -3.07
N ARG A 16 -3.79 10.44 -2.05
CA ARG A 16 -2.90 11.60 -2.21
C ARG A 16 -1.57 11.22 -2.88
N LEU A 17 -1.06 10.03 -2.57
CA LEU A 17 0.24 9.53 -3.00
C LEU A 17 0.18 8.78 -4.34
N LYS A 18 -1.00 8.41 -4.86
CA LYS A 18 -1.15 7.59 -6.08
C LYS A 18 -0.31 8.09 -7.26
N ARG A 19 -0.42 9.37 -7.59
CA ARG A 19 0.36 9.98 -8.69
C ARG A 19 1.86 9.92 -8.44
N ASN A 20 2.29 10.06 -7.18
CA ASN A 20 3.69 9.96 -6.81
C ASN A 20 4.16 8.50 -6.92
N ILE A 21 3.35 7.55 -6.43
CA ILE A 21 3.65 6.12 -6.50
C ILE A 21 3.81 5.66 -7.96
N ASP A 22 2.90 6.08 -8.84
CA ASP A 22 2.96 5.71 -10.25
C ASP A 22 4.17 6.32 -10.98
N ALA A 23 4.65 7.48 -10.55
CA ALA A 23 5.79 8.17 -11.15
C ALA A 23 7.14 7.72 -10.58
N SER A 24 7.19 7.34 -9.30
CA SER A 24 8.44 7.06 -8.58
C SER A 24 8.81 5.59 -8.49
N TYR A 25 7.85 4.68 -8.61
CA TYR A 25 8.12 3.24 -8.53
C TYR A 25 7.94 2.57 -9.90
N PRO A 26 8.80 1.61 -10.26
CA PRO A 26 8.62 0.84 -11.48
C PRO A 26 7.26 0.15 -11.49
N GLY A 27 6.63 0.03 -12.66
CA GLY A 27 5.32 -0.61 -12.78
C GLY A 27 5.34 -2.04 -12.26
N GLY A 28 4.32 -2.40 -11.50
CA GLY A 28 4.17 -3.74 -10.92
C GLY A 28 4.90 -3.98 -9.60
N HIS A 29 5.65 -3.01 -9.08
CA HIS A 29 6.18 -3.04 -7.72
C HIS A 29 5.06 -2.95 -6.68
N PHE A 30 5.27 -3.59 -5.55
CA PHE A 30 4.44 -3.45 -4.36
C PHE A 30 5.00 -2.32 -3.49
N VAL A 31 4.12 -1.43 -3.05
CA VAL A 31 4.45 -0.29 -2.19
C VAL A 31 3.62 -0.38 -0.90
N ALA A 32 4.30 -0.28 0.24
CA ALA A 32 3.71 -0.33 1.57
C ALA A 32 3.48 1.06 2.14
N ILE A 33 2.27 1.31 2.62
CA ILE A 33 1.86 2.56 3.29
C ILE A 33 1.46 2.23 4.73
N HIS A 34 2.07 2.93 5.69
CA HIS A 34 1.75 2.81 7.11
C HIS A 34 1.73 4.19 7.76
N ASN A 35 0.74 4.46 8.63
CA ASN A 35 0.49 5.77 9.25
C ASN A 35 0.55 6.92 8.22
N GLY A 36 -0.05 6.68 7.06
CA GLY A 36 -0.14 7.65 5.97
C GLY A 36 1.15 7.92 5.19
N GLN A 37 2.22 7.15 5.41
CA GLN A 37 3.52 7.33 4.76
C GLN A 37 3.95 6.07 4.01
N ILE A 38 4.68 6.22 2.91
CA ILE A 38 5.33 5.09 2.24
C ILE A 38 6.52 4.65 3.09
N ILE A 39 6.55 3.38 3.47
CA ILE A 39 7.58 2.82 4.36
C ILE A 39 8.52 1.84 3.65
N ALA A 40 8.11 1.29 2.51
CA ALA A 40 8.89 0.34 1.73
C ALA A 40 8.30 0.14 0.33
N ASP A 41 9.13 -0.33 -0.59
CA ASP A 41 8.72 -0.92 -1.87
C ASP A 41 9.51 -2.21 -2.14
N ALA A 42 8.95 -3.09 -2.97
CA ALA A 42 9.63 -4.27 -3.48
C ALA A 42 9.01 -4.77 -4.77
N ASP A 43 9.75 -5.59 -5.52
CA ASP A 43 9.30 -6.24 -6.75
C ASP A 43 8.32 -7.41 -6.49
N SER A 44 8.21 -7.88 -5.25
CA SER A 44 7.40 -9.02 -4.85
C SER A 44 6.77 -8.80 -3.46
N PHE A 45 5.60 -9.41 -3.25
CA PHE A 45 4.89 -9.32 -1.97
C PHE A 45 5.71 -9.92 -0.82
N ASP A 46 6.39 -11.05 -1.05
CA ASP A 46 7.21 -11.72 -0.03
C ASP A 46 8.38 -10.84 0.40
N ALA A 47 9.08 -10.22 -0.55
CA ALA A 47 10.16 -9.28 -0.24
C ALA A 47 9.65 -8.07 0.55
N LEU A 48 8.51 -7.49 0.12
CA LEU A 48 7.89 -6.38 0.84
C LEU A 48 7.49 -6.77 2.27
N HIS A 49 6.91 -7.96 2.44
CA HIS A 49 6.50 -8.49 3.73
C HIS A 49 7.69 -8.68 4.68
N HIS A 50 8.81 -9.20 4.18
CA HIS A 50 10.05 -9.30 4.96
C HIS A 50 10.59 -7.93 5.39
N VAL A 51 10.52 -6.92 4.51
CA VAL A 51 10.93 -5.54 4.85
C VAL A 51 10.04 -4.96 5.94
N ILE A 52 8.71 -5.11 5.85
CA ILE A 52 7.77 -4.63 6.86
C ILE A 52 8.05 -5.27 8.22
N LEU A 53 8.21 -6.60 8.26
CA LEU A 53 8.53 -7.32 9.49
C LEU A 53 9.90 -6.92 10.07
N GLY A 54 10.90 -6.70 9.21
CA GLY A 54 12.22 -6.24 9.61
C GLY A 54 12.21 -4.85 10.27
N GLN A 55 11.20 -4.03 9.97
CA GLN A 55 10.98 -2.73 10.61
C GLN A 55 10.17 -2.82 11.92
N GLY A 56 9.74 -4.02 12.33
CA GLY A 56 8.90 -4.23 13.51
C GLY A 56 7.46 -3.74 13.35
N ILE A 57 7.01 -3.54 12.10
CA ILE A 57 5.65 -3.08 11.78
C ILE A 57 4.75 -4.31 11.60
N ASP A 58 3.54 -4.28 12.16
CA ASP A 58 2.53 -5.33 11.92
C ASP A 58 1.99 -5.19 10.49
N PRO A 59 2.20 -6.18 9.59
CA PRO A 59 1.71 -6.10 8.21
C PRO A 59 0.20 -5.90 8.10
N ARG A 60 -0.58 -6.30 9.11
CA ARG A 60 -2.04 -6.12 9.14
C ARG A 60 -2.45 -4.66 9.33
N GLN A 61 -1.51 -3.81 9.76
CA GLN A 61 -1.70 -2.36 9.90
C GLN A 61 -1.12 -1.57 8.73
N THR A 62 -0.70 -2.26 7.66
CA THR A 62 -0.08 -1.67 6.48
C THR A 62 -1.02 -1.81 5.29
N LEU A 63 -1.13 -0.77 4.47
CA LEU A 63 -1.79 -0.85 3.18
C LEU A 63 -0.74 -1.17 2.11
N VAL A 64 -0.93 -2.25 1.36
CA VAL A 64 -0.07 -2.61 0.22
C VAL A 64 -0.80 -2.30 -1.07
N VAL A 65 -0.12 -1.62 -1.98
CA VAL A 65 -0.64 -1.26 -3.31
C VAL A 65 0.37 -1.62 -4.39
N ARG A 66 -0.12 -1.88 -5.61
CA ARG A 66 0.74 -2.16 -6.76
C ARG A 66 0.87 -0.92 -7.64
N SER A 67 2.09 -0.50 -7.93
CA SER A 67 2.37 0.69 -8.72
C SER A 67 1.87 0.52 -10.15
N GLN A 68 1.34 1.60 -10.72
CA GLN A 68 0.81 1.65 -12.09
C GLN A 68 -0.37 0.69 -12.36
N GLU A 69 -0.91 0.02 -11.34
CA GLU A 69 -2.19 -0.67 -11.45
C GLU A 69 -3.33 0.28 -11.08
N GLU A 70 -4.33 0.34 -11.96
CA GLU A 70 -5.61 0.96 -11.66
C GLU A 70 -6.57 -0.13 -11.16
N TYR A 71 -6.77 -0.17 -9.84
CA TYR A 71 -7.94 -0.82 -9.29
C TYR A 71 -9.07 0.22 -9.28
N PRO A 72 -10.18 0.00 -10.00
CA PRO A 72 -11.30 0.92 -9.92
C PRO A 72 -11.76 1.03 -8.46
N GLU A 73 -11.94 2.26 -7.96
CA GLU A 73 -12.34 2.53 -6.56
C GLU A 73 -13.68 1.85 -6.19
N THR A 74 -14.47 1.51 -7.20
CA THR A 74 -15.67 0.69 -7.12
C THR A 74 -15.62 -0.42 -8.18
N ALA A 75 -15.44 -1.66 -7.73
CA ALA A 75 -15.67 -2.84 -8.56
C ALA A 75 -17.01 -3.47 -8.16
N THR A 76 -18.04 -3.31 -8.99
CA THR A 76 -19.23 -4.17 -8.89
C THR A 76 -18.90 -5.48 -9.58
N ILE A 77 -18.56 -6.50 -8.80
CA ILE A 77 -18.33 -7.86 -9.29
C ILE A 77 -19.70 -8.51 -9.45
N PHE A 78 -20.13 -8.73 -10.69
CA PHE A 78 -21.28 -9.59 -10.98
C PHE A 78 -20.78 -11.03 -11.12
N VAL A 79 -21.37 -11.94 -10.34
CA VAL A 79 -21.24 -13.40 -10.51
C VAL A 79 -22.38 -13.95 -11.33
#